data_AF-A0AAC9SNP7-F1
#
_entry.id   AF-A0AAC9SNP7-F1
#
_cell.length_a   1.000
_cell.length_b   1.000
_cell.length_c   1.000
_cell.angle_alpha   90.00
_cell.angle_beta   90.00
_cell.angle_gamma   90.00
#
_symmetry.space_group_name_H-M   'P 1'
#
loop_
_entity.id
_entity.type
_entity.pdbx_description
1 polymer ?
#
loop_
_entity_poly.entity_id
_entity_poly.type
_entity_poly.pdbx_seq_one_letter_code
_entity_poly.pdbx_strand_id
1 'polypeptide(L)'
;MTQPANTAVSRRTALASAFAASAAAVLPAVACAATSTGNDARLLALYQQFQRVSDAIHAIDTGVVYKCGTPEATQQESKLETLLRRDDLLLKQIASTPALTPRGRQIKASIVLARLPRAVEDFDLDLTACRQLSRMMIEANCTAARKVDFSLS
;
A
#
# COMPACT_ATOMS: atom_id res chain seq x y z
N MET A 1 25.96 51.94 43.18
CA MET A 1 25.68 50.51 42.97
C MET A 1 24.18 50.29 43.03
N THR A 2 23.66 49.52 42.08
CA THR A 2 22.34 48.86 41.97
C THR A 2 21.06 49.69 41.76
N GLN A 3 20.56 49.50 40.53
CA GLN A 3 19.37 49.91 39.79
C GLN A 3 18.05 49.28 40.29
N PRO A 4 16.88 49.95 40.14
CA PRO A 4 15.57 49.30 40.27
C PRO A 4 15.08 48.82 38.90
N ALA A 5 14.79 47.52 38.75
CA ALA A 5 14.15 46.98 37.56
C ALA A 5 12.64 46.88 37.79
N ASN A 6 11.92 47.85 37.22
CA ASN A 6 10.47 47.77 36.98
C ASN A 6 10.20 46.63 35.99
N THR A 7 9.53 45.57 36.42
CA THR A 7 8.97 44.55 35.51
C THR A 7 7.52 44.88 35.21
N ALA A 8 7.31 45.53 34.06
CA ALA A 8 6.02 45.61 33.41
C ALA A 8 5.59 44.20 32.97
N VAL A 9 4.72 43.56 33.75
CA VAL A 9 4.10 42.29 33.36
C VAL A 9 3.06 42.58 32.28
N SER A 10 3.41 42.13 31.09
CA SER A 10 2.67 42.26 29.84
C SER A 10 1.36 41.45 29.88
N ARG A 11 0.29 42.09 29.38
CA ARG A 11 -1.05 41.54 29.18
C ARG A 11 -1.02 40.43 28.14
N ARG A 12 -0.82 39.19 28.59
CA ARG A 12 -1.17 37.96 27.85
C ARG A 12 -1.94 37.08 28.83
N THR A 13 -3.18 37.44 29.20
CA THR A 13 -4.37 36.95 28.49
C THR A 13 -4.21 35.45 28.27
N ALA A 14 -4.48 34.68 29.32
CA ALA A 14 -5.75 34.00 29.48
C ALA A 14 -5.98 33.03 28.33
N LEU A 15 -5.66 31.75 28.56
CA LEU A 15 -6.30 30.55 28.01
C LEU A 15 -5.46 29.34 28.49
N ALA A 16 -5.50 29.08 29.79
CA ALA A 16 -4.87 27.89 30.38
C ALA A 16 -5.83 27.25 31.40
N SER A 17 -7.08 27.01 31.01
CA SER A 17 -8.03 26.24 31.81
C SER A 17 -9.27 25.85 31.00
N ALA A 18 -9.16 24.90 30.07
CA ALA A 18 -10.33 24.14 29.56
C ALA A 18 -9.99 22.89 28.71
N PHE A 19 -8.84 22.23 28.86
CA PHE A 19 -8.52 21.02 28.06
C PHE A 19 -8.16 19.81 28.94
N ALA A 20 -8.98 19.53 29.94
CA ALA A 20 -8.77 18.39 30.84
C ALA A 20 -10.01 17.50 31.04
N ALA A 21 -11.03 17.59 30.19
CA ALA A 21 -12.25 16.80 30.37
C ALA A 21 -12.94 16.42 29.06
N SER A 22 -12.23 15.73 28.15
CA SER A 22 -12.86 14.96 27.05
C SER A 22 -11.87 14.03 26.32
N ALA A 23 -10.93 13.41 27.04
CA ALA A 23 -9.98 12.46 26.44
C ALA A 23 -10.42 10.98 26.49
N ALA A 24 -11.52 10.64 27.17
CA ALA A 24 -11.88 9.25 27.43
C ALA A 24 -12.91 8.62 26.47
N ALA A 25 -13.47 9.38 25.52
CA ALA A 25 -14.56 8.88 24.66
C ALA A 25 -14.23 8.80 23.15
N VAL A 26 -13.03 9.21 22.71
CA VAL A 26 -12.64 9.22 21.28
C VAL A 26 -11.55 8.17 20.96
N LEU A 27 -11.14 7.38 21.95
CA LEU A 27 -9.99 6.47 21.84
C LEU A 27 -10.12 5.33 20.82
N PRO A 28 -11.30 4.72 20.55
CA PRO A 28 -11.36 3.64 19.55
C PRO A 28 -11.08 4.18 18.14
N ALA A 29 -11.64 5.33 17.79
CA ALA A 29 -11.56 5.87 16.44
C ALA A 29 -10.15 6.38 16.08
N VAL A 30 -9.44 7.02 17.02
CA VAL A 30 -8.07 7.50 16.78
C VAL A 30 -7.07 6.34 16.72
N ALA A 31 -7.26 5.28 17.51
CA ALA A 31 -6.46 4.07 17.41
C ALA A 31 -6.70 3.32 16.09
N CYS A 32 -7.95 3.24 15.62
CA CYS A 32 -8.29 2.70 14.30
C CYS A 32 -7.73 3.55 13.16
N ALA A 33 -7.77 4.89 13.26
CA ALA A 33 -7.20 5.79 12.27
C ALA A 33 -5.66 5.69 12.22
N ALA A 34 -4.99 5.65 13.36
CA ALA A 34 -3.54 5.51 13.44
C ALA A 34 -3.05 4.16 12.88
N THR A 35 -3.74 3.06 13.20
CA THR A 35 -3.42 1.74 12.64
C THR A 35 -3.72 1.64 11.15
N SER A 36 -4.81 2.24 10.67
CA SER A 36 -5.12 2.30 9.23
C SER A 36 -4.09 3.11 8.44
N THR A 37 -3.60 4.22 9.00
CA THR A 37 -2.56 5.05 8.37
C THR A 37 -1.22 4.32 8.30
N GLY A 38 -0.85 3.57 9.35
CA GLY A 38 0.34 2.72 9.36
C GLY A 38 0.26 1.55 8.37
N ASN A 39 -0.92 0.94 8.23
CA ASN A 39 -1.15 -0.14 7.27
C ASN A 39 -1.04 0.36 5.82
N ASP A 40 -1.55 1.56 5.51
CA ASP A 40 -1.43 2.15 4.19
C ASP A 40 0.02 2.49 3.82
N ALA A 41 0.78 3.06 4.77
CA ALA A 41 2.19 3.35 4.56
C ALA A 41 3.00 2.05 4.30
N ARG A 42 2.71 0.99 5.08
CA ARG A 42 3.28 -0.34 4.86
C ARG A 42 2.90 -0.92 3.50
N LEU A 43 1.63 -0.79 3.10
CA LEU A 43 1.14 -1.29 1.82
C LEU A 43 1.77 -0.55 0.64
N LEU A 44 1.98 0.77 0.74
CA LEU A 44 2.74 1.55 -0.24
C LEU A 44 4.20 1.09 -0.34
N ALA A 45 4.87 0.87 0.79
CA ALA A 45 6.26 0.40 0.79
C ALA A 45 6.38 -0.99 0.15
N LEU A 46 5.46 -1.91 0.46
CA LEU A 46 5.39 -3.23 -0.17
C LEU A 46 5.11 -3.11 -1.67
N TYR A 47 4.21 -2.22 -2.08
CA TYR A 47 3.91 -1.98 -3.49
C TYR A 47 5.13 -1.48 -4.28
N GLN A 48 5.89 -0.53 -3.71
CA GLN A 48 7.12 -0.04 -4.34
C GLN A 48 8.17 -1.15 -4.49
N GLN A 49 8.30 -2.04 -3.49
CA GLN A 49 9.19 -3.19 -3.59
C GLN A 49 8.73 -4.16 -4.69
N PHE A 50 7.43 -4.43 -4.75
CA PHE A 50 6.82 -5.28 -5.76
C PHE A 50 7.03 -4.73 -7.18
N GLN A 51 6.90 -3.42 -7.38
CA GLN A 51 7.19 -2.77 -8.67
C GLN A 51 8.64 -3.01 -9.10
N ARG A 52 9.61 -2.77 -8.21
CA ARG A 52 11.04 -2.99 -8.53
C ARG A 52 11.35 -4.43 -8.92
N VAL A 53 10.75 -5.40 -8.22
CA VAL A 53 10.92 -6.82 -8.55
C VAL A 53 10.27 -7.14 -9.90
N SER A 54 9.07 -6.62 -10.15
CA SER A 54 8.37 -6.81 -11.43
C SER A 54 9.15 -6.22 -12.61
N ASP A 55 9.75 -5.04 -12.43
CA ASP A 55 10.59 -4.38 -13.43
C ASP A 55 11.88 -5.18 -13.69
N ALA A 56 12.48 -5.72 -12.62
CA ALA A 56 13.69 -6.55 -12.75
C ALA A 56 13.42 -7.88 -13.47
N ILE A 57 12.27 -8.53 -13.21
CA ILE A 57 11.82 -9.72 -13.94
C ILE A 57 11.63 -9.34 -15.42
N HIS A 58 10.90 -8.26 -15.68
CA HIS A 58 10.66 -7.82 -17.05
C HIS A 58 11.94 -7.53 -17.82
N ALA A 59 12.92 -6.89 -17.17
CA ALA A 59 14.22 -6.61 -17.79
C ALA A 59 15.00 -7.89 -18.15
N ILE A 60 14.80 -8.99 -17.42
CA ILE A 60 15.36 -10.30 -17.77
C ILE A 60 14.60 -10.89 -18.96
N ASP A 61 13.27 -10.83 -18.96
CA ASP A 61 12.42 -11.38 -20.04
C ASP A 61 12.64 -10.68 -21.38
N THR A 62 12.81 -9.35 -21.37
CA THR A 62 13.12 -8.57 -22.57
C THR A 62 14.62 -8.47 -22.87
N GLY A 63 15.44 -9.10 -22.03
CA GLY A 63 16.89 -8.98 -22.04
C GLY A 63 17.57 -9.89 -23.05
N VAL A 64 18.85 -10.15 -22.80
CA VAL A 64 19.67 -11.03 -23.65
C VAL A 64 19.20 -12.47 -23.47
N VAL A 65 18.94 -13.13 -24.59
CA VAL A 65 18.65 -14.57 -24.62
C VAL A 65 19.97 -15.33 -24.72
N TYR A 66 20.38 -15.96 -23.62
CA TYR A 66 21.55 -16.83 -23.61
C TYR A 66 21.22 -18.20 -24.23
N LYS A 67 22.23 -18.83 -24.82
CA LYS A 67 22.10 -20.20 -25.31
C LYS A 67 21.94 -21.15 -24.11
N CYS A 68 20.99 -22.08 -24.23
CA CYS A 68 20.77 -23.12 -23.23
C CYS A 68 22.05 -23.91 -22.96
N GLY A 69 22.34 -24.17 -21.68
CA GLY A 69 23.53 -24.90 -21.24
C GLY A 69 24.79 -24.04 -21.03
N THR A 70 24.73 -22.73 -21.26
CA THR A 70 25.80 -21.80 -20.88
C THR A 70 25.73 -21.46 -19.40
N PRO A 71 26.87 -21.18 -18.72
CA PRO A 71 26.84 -20.77 -17.32
C PRO A 71 26.07 -19.45 -17.11
N GLU A 72 26.09 -18.56 -18.11
CA GLU A 72 25.32 -17.32 -18.10
C GLU A 72 23.81 -17.57 -18.13
N ALA A 73 23.35 -18.55 -18.92
CA ALA A 73 21.94 -18.97 -18.92
C ALA A 73 21.52 -19.51 -17.55
N THR A 74 22.32 -20.38 -16.93
CA THR A 74 22.06 -20.92 -15.59
C THR A 74 22.04 -19.82 -14.52
N GLN A 75 22.95 -18.84 -14.62
CA GLN A 75 22.96 -17.70 -13.71
C GLN A 75 21.72 -16.81 -13.90
N GLN A 76 21.30 -16.57 -15.13
CA GLN A 76 20.09 -15.81 -15.42
C GLN A 76 18.84 -16.53 -14.90
N GLU A 77 18.75 -17.84 -15.09
CA GLU A 77 17.63 -18.66 -14.63
C GLU A 77 17.53 -18.67 -13.09
N SER A 78 18.64 -18.91 -12.38
CA SER A 78 18.65 -18.86 -10.91
C SER A 78 18.31 -17.47 -10.35
N LYS A 79 18.74 -16.39 -11.03
CA LYS A 79 18.37 -15.02 -10.69
C LYS A 79 16.87 -14.79 -10.90
N LEU A 80 16.32 -15.24 -12.02
CA LEU A 80 14.89 -15.14 -12.32
C LEU A 80 14.07 -15.90 -11.27
N GLU A 81 14.46 -17.13 -10.93
CA GLU A 81 13.80 -17.94 -9.91
C GLU A 81 13.77 -17.23 -8.54
N THR A 82 14.88 -16.60 -8.16
CA THR A 82 14.97 -15.83 -6.91
C THR A 82 14.02 -14.63 -6.93
N LEU A 83 13.92 -13.92 -8.05
CA LEU A 83 13.01 -12.78 -8.21
C LEU A 83 11.55 -13.23 -8.17
N LEU A 84 11.20 -14.34 -8.82
CA LEU A 84 9.85 -14.91 -8.80
C LEU A 84 9.43 -15.33 -7.38
N ARG A 85 10.32 -15.97 -6.62
CA ARG A 85 10.05 -16.29 -5.20
C ARG A 85 9.84 -15.03 -4.35
N ARG A 86 10.63 -13.98 -4.61
CA ARG A 86 10.49 -12.68 -3.93
C ARG A 86 9.15 -12.02 -4.27
N ASP A 87 8.74 -12.10 -5.53
CA ASP A 87 7.49 -11.55 -6.05
C ASP A 87 6.27 -12.19 -5.38
N ASP A 88 6.23 -13.53 -5.32
CA ASP A 88 5.15 -14.28 -4.65
C ASP A 88 5.06 -13.93 -3.15
N LEU A 89 6.21 -13.82 -2.47
CA LEU A 89 6.25 -13.44 -1.07
C LEU A 89 5.69 -12.02 -0.85
N LEU A 90 6.06 -11.06 -1.70
CA LEU A 90 5.54 -9.70 -1.64
C LEU A 90 4.03 -9.66 -1.90
N LEU A 91 3.54 -10.41 -2.88
CA LEU A 91 2.10 -10.53 -3.15
C LEU A 91 1.34 -11.10 -1.95
N LYS A 92 1.86 -12.15 -1.32
CA LYS A 92 1.28 -12.72 -0.08
C LYS A 92 1.25 -11.70 1.06
N GLN A 93 2.31 -10.91 1.22
CA GLN A 93 2.36 -9.84 2.22
C GLN A 93 1.38 -8.70 1.93
N ILE A 94 1.23 -8.31 0.66
CA ILE A 94 0.27 -7.27 0.27
C ILE A 94 -1.17 -7.78 0.43
N ALA A 95 -1.44 -9.03 0.07
CA ALA A 95 -2.74 -9.66 0.24
C ALA A 95 -3.16 -9.69 1.72
N SER A 96 -2.25 -10.13 2.60
CA SER A 96 -2.47 -10.21 4.05
C SER A 96 -2.51 -8.85 4.77
N THR A 97 -1.93 -7.79 4.20
CA THR A 97 -2.00 -6.45 4.79
C THR A 97 -3.41 -5.87 4.59
N PRO A 98 -4.16 -5.51 5.65
CA PRO A 98 -5.52 -4.99 5.50
C PRO A 98 -5.52 -3.60 4.84
N ALA A 99 -6.49 -3.37 3.96
CA ALA A 99 -6.68 -2.10 3.25
C ALA A 99 -8.07 -1.53 3.59
N LEU A 100 -8.16 -0.91 4.79
CA LEU A 100 -9.43 -0.39 5.32
C LEU A 100 -9.74 1.03 4.82
N THR A 101 -8.73 1.77 4.36
CA THR A 101 -8.91 3.11 3.80
C THR A 101 -9.18 3.03 2.29
N PRO A 102 -9.80 4.08 1.70
CA PRO A 102 -9.93 4.19 0.25
C PRO A 102 -8.58 4.12 -0.48
N ARG A 103 -7.53 4.70 0.12
CA ARG A 103 -6.19 4.74 -0.47
C ARG A 103 -5.53 3.37 -0.50
N GLY A 104 -5.59 2.61 0.60
CA GLY A 104 -5.11 1.24 0.64
C GLY A 104 -5.83 0.34 -0.37
N ARG A 105 -7.14 0.51 -0.53
CA ARG A 105 -7.94 -0.21 -1.53
C ARG A 105 -7.53 0.12 -2.96
N GLN A 106 -7.23 1.40 -3.24
CA GLN A 106 -6.78 1.84 -4.55
C GLN A 106 -5.43 1.23 -4.93
N ILE A 107 -4.49 1.13 -3.99
CA ILE A 107 -3.18 0.51 -4.23
C ILE A 107 -3.33 -1.00 -4.50
N LYS A 108 -4.20 -1.70 -3.78
CA LYS A 108 -4.49 -3.11 -4.08
C LYS A 108 -5.12 -3.27 -5.47
N ALA A 109 -6.04 -2.38 -5.84
CA ALA A 109 -6.63 -2.40 -7.18
C ALA A 109 -5.58 -2.16 -8.28
N SER A 110 -4.67 -1.21 -8.09
CA SER A 110 -3.62 -0.93 -9.08
C SER A 110 -2.66 -2.09 -9.27
N ILE A 111 -2.37 -2.88 -8.21
CA ILE A 111 -1.57 -4.11 -8.33
C ILE A 111 -2.25 -5.11 -9.24
N VAL A 112 -3.55 -5.32 -9.03
CA VAL A 112 -4.28 -6.33 -9.81
C VAL A 112 -4.43 -5.87 -11.26
N LEU A 113 -4.75 -4.60 -11.48
CA LEU A 113 -4.83 -4.03 -12.83
C LEU A 113 -3.48 -4.08 -13.55
N ALA A 114 -2.35 -3.97 -12.85
CA ALA A 114 -1.02 -4.11 -13.45
C ALA A 114 -0.68 -5.56 -13.82
N ARG A 115 -1.22 -6.55 -13.11
CA ARG A 115 -0.92 -7.98 -13.32
C ARG A 115 -1.87 -8.67 -14.30
N LEU A 116 -3.13 -8.26 -14.33
CA LEU A 116 -4.17 -8.84 -15.18
C LEU A 116 -3.77 -8.91 -16.66
N PRO A 117 -3.19 -7.85 -17.29
CA PRO A 117 -2.81 -7.91 -18.70
C PRO A 117 -1.75 -8.98 -18.99
N ARG A 118 -0.71 -9.09 -18.15
CA ARG A 118 0.32 -10.13 -18.32
C ARG A 118 -0.23 -11.52 -18.08
N ALA A 119 -1.04 -11.71 -17.03
CA ALA A 119 -1.69 -12.99 -16.79
C ALA A 119 -2.58 -13.38 -17.99
N VAL A 120 -3.20 -12.40 -18.65
CA VAL A 120 -4.01 -12.65 -19.84
C VAL A 120 -3.17 -13.10 -21.03
N GLU A 121 -2.05 -12.45 -21.26
CA GLU A 121 -1.10 -12.82 -22.31
C GLU A 121 -0.46 -14.19 -22.03
N ASP A 122 -0.05 -14.46 -20.78
CA ASP A 122 0.63 -15.69 -20.38
C ASP A 122 -0.31 -16.92 -20.34
N PHE A 123 -1.59 -16.72 -20.00
CA PHE A 123 -2.58 -17.80 -19.87
C PHE A 123 -3.62 -17.84 -21.01
N ASP A 124 -3.43 -17.04 -22.06
CA ASP A 124 -4.33 -16.95 -23.22
C ASP A 124 -5.80 -16.72 -22.79
N LEU A 125 -6.00 -15.91 -21.75
CA LEU A 125 -7.33 -15.62 -21.22
C LEU A 125 -8.05 -14.68 -22.19
N ASP A 126 -9.27 -15.04 -22.56
CA ASP A 126 -10.07 -14.23 -23.47
C ASP A 126 -10.24 -12.79 -22.94
N LEU A 127 -9.98 -11.77 -23.79
CA LEU A 127 -10.00 -10.34 -23.41
C LEU A 127 -11.32 -9.92 -22.73
N THR A 128 -12.39 -10.61 -23.09
CA THR A 128 -13.73 -10.53 -22.51
C THR A 128 -13.75 -10.91 -21.03
N ALA A 129 -13.08 -12.01 -20.66
CA ALA A 129 -12.92 -12.46 -19.28
C ALA A 129 -12.09 -11.47 -18.46
N CYS A 130 -11.07 -10.82 -19.06
CA CYS A 130 -10.26 -9.80 -18.39
C CYS A 130 -11.07 -8.53 -18.06
N ARG A 131 -11.89 -8.05 -19.00
CA ARG A 131 -12.82 -6.94 -18.73
C ARG A 131 -13.83 -7.28 -17.65
N GLN A 132 -14.29 -8.53 -17.61
CA GLN A 132 -15.25 -8.99 -16.63
C GLN A 132 -14.62 -9.14 -15.24
N LEU A 133 -13.39 -9.66 -15.15
CA LEU A 133 -12.61 -9.75 -13.92
C LEU A 133 -12.27 -8.37 -13.35
N SER A 134 -11.75 -7.46 -14.17
CA SER A 134 -11.46 -6.08 -13.75
C SER A 134 -12.73 -5.36 -13.27
N ARG A 135 -13.86 -5.54 -13.96
CA ARG A 135 -15.16 -5.00 -13.55
C ARG A 135 -15.63 -5.59 -12.21
N MET A 136 -15.57 -6.91 -12.04
CA MET A 136 -15.94 -7.57 -10.78
C MET A 136 -15.05 -7.12 -9.62
N MET A 137 -13.76 -6.92 -9.86
CA MET A 137 -12.82 -6.47 -8.83
C MET A 137 -13.04 -5.02 -8.44
N ILE A 138 -13.36 -4.14 -9.39
CA ILE A 138 -13.74 -2.75 -9.12
C ILE A 138 -15.07 -2.72 -8.36
N GLU A 139 -16.08 -3.48 -8.81
CA GLU A 139 -17.40 -3.56 -8.16
C GLU A 139 -17.30 -4.11 -6.73
N ALA A 140 -16.48 -5.15 -6.50
CA ALA A 140 -16.19 -5.70 -5.17
C ALA A 140 -15.53 -4.66 -4.26
N ASN A 141 -14.61 -3.84 -4.80
CA ASN A 141 -13.96 -2.78 -4.04
C ASN A 141 -14.93 -1.63 -3.70
N CYS A 142 -15.83 -1.30 -4.64
CA CYS A 142 -16.88 -0.29 -4.44
C CYS A 142 -17.97 -0.76 -3.45
N THR A 143 -18.38 -2.02 -3.49
CA THR A 143 -19.34 -2.59 -2.51
C THR A 143 -18.72 -2.74 -1.13
N ALA A 144 -17.43 -3.09 -1.04
CA ALA A 144 -16.70 -3.06 0.22
C ALA A 144 -16.65 -1.64 0.82
N ALA A 145 -16.49 -0.59 -0.01
CA ALA A 145 -16.56 0.80 0.46
C ALA A 145 -17.95 1.13 1.05
N ARG A 146 -19.03 0.73 0.36
CA ARG A 146 -20.41 1.00 0.80
C ARG A 146 -20.82 0.27 2.08
N LYS A 147 -20.28 -0.93 2.33
CA LYS A 147 -20.54 -1.68 3.59
C LYS A 147 -19.86 -1.05 4.81
N VAL A 148 -18.67 -0.49 4.64
CA VAL A 148 -17.95 0.16 5.76
C VAL A 148 -18.65 1.45 6.19
N ASP A 149 -19.21 2.21 5.24
CA ASP A 149 -20.00 3.41 5.54
C ASP A 149 -21.32 3.10 6.26
N PHE A 150 -21.93 1.93 6.01
CA PHE A 150 -23.20 1.52 6.63
C PHE A 150 -23.03 0.91 8.04
N SER A 151 -21.84 0.41 8.39
CA SER A 151 -21.55 -0.11 9.74
C SER A 151 -21.11 0.96 10.74
N LEU A 152 -21.07 2.23 10.33
CA LEU A 152 -20.74 3.40 11.17
C LEU A 152 -21.94 4.35 11.39
N SER A 153 -23.15 3.96 10.98
CA SER A 153 -24.43 4.61 11.34
C SER A 153 -25.23 3.72 12.28
#